data_AF-A0A369KB07-F1
#
_entry.id   AF-A0A369KB07-F1
#
_cell.length_a   1.000
_cell.length_b   1.000
_cell.length_c   1.000
_cell.angle_alpha   90.00
_cell.angle_beta   90.00
_cell.angle_gamma   90.00
#
_symmetry.space_group_name_H-M   'P 1'
#
loop_
_entity.id
_entity.type
_entity.pdbx_description
1 polymer ?
#
loop_
_entity_poly.entity_id
_entity_poly.type
_entity_poly.pdbx_seq_one_letter_code
_entity_poly.pdbx_strand_id
1 'polypeptide(L)'
;MPVENESALEAFLDQVKKDIGDELNLMSTSPHRRIHHAQNIVESLAARVEAFGTFMENVQETHAWLLHQQNEAEERLSDLDTPITSPVRRLSRELISQILDHFAGTEDYALLSTREHKPDTPLILGQICSRWREVALSTPRLWSSLHVKFPHNIQVTDEESIVGLVHLWMERSGDAPLMLRLTIYSPAGRPLGLRSDSIRAIFAPLLQHSHRWESLHLDLSFGALKSLMREKPFASSLQAPLLQSFELTGGRDSQDALRLGTRPSYHLPFDFSSAPRLQKISLFHVGLCGAYESAFPWQQINELYLVGLDHEVSFEDCMAIL
;
A
#
# COMPACT_ATOMS: atom_id res chain seq x y z
N MET A 1 -48.95 -6.09 18.07
CA MET A 1 -48.82 -5.57 19.45
C MET A 1 -48.67 -4.05 19.57
N PRO A 2 -48.10 -3.25 18.62
CA PRO A 2 -48.05 -1.79 18.80
C PRO A 2 -49.39 -1.09 18.53
N VAL A 3 -50.17 -1.59 17.56
CA VAL A 3 -51.42 -0.96 17.09
C VAL A 3 -52.55 -1.01 18.14
N GLU A 4 -52.56 -2.02 19.02
CA GLU A 4 -53.56 -2.13 20.09
C GLU A 4 -53.31 -1.12 21.22
N ASN A 5 -52.06 -0.75 21.49
CA ASN A 5 -51.73 0.24 22.51
C ASN A 5 -51.98 1.68 22.03
N GLU A 6 -51.76 1.98 20.75
CA GLU A 6 -52.02 3.30 20.18
C GLU A 6 -53.53 3.59 20.13
N SER A 7 -54.34 2.61 19.70
CA SER A 7 -55.80 2.73 19.70
C SER A 7 -56.39 2.85 21.10
N ALA A 8 -55.82 2.14 22.10
CA ALA A 8 -56.23 2.28 23.50
C ALA A 8 -55.85 3.64 24.08
N LEU A 9 -54.69 4.19 23.70
CA LEU A 9 -54.23 5.50 24.14
C LEU A 9 -55.07 6.63 23.52
N GLU A 10 -55.39 6.54 22.23
CA GLU A 10 -56.27 7.50 21.54
C GLU A 10 -57.68 7.48 22.12
N ALA A 11 -58.27 6.29 22.32
CA ALA A 11 -59.59 6.16 22.92
C ALA A 11 -59.64 6.74 24.35
N PHE A 12 -58.56 6.55 25.13
CA PHE A 12 -58.44 7.12 26.47
C PHE A 12 -58.28 8.65 26.43
N LEU A 13 -57.45 9.19 25.53
CA LEU A 13 -57.25 10.63 25.37
C LEU A 13 -58.51 11.36 24.88
N ASP A 14 -59.28 10.73 24.00
CA ASP A 14 -60.54 11.31 23.50
C ASP A 14 -61.65 11.28 24.55
N GLN A 15 -61.73 10.22 25.36
CA GLN A 15 -62.62 10.18 26.52
C GLN A 15 -62.25 11.29 27.52
N VAL A 16 -60.95 11.46 27.77
CA VAL A 16 -60.40 12.51 28.63
C VAL A 16 -60.75 13.92 28.15
N LYS A 17 -60.61 14.20 26.84
CA LYS A 17 -60.93 15.53 26.28
C LYS A 17 -62.41 15.83 26.37
N LYS A 18 -63.26 14.83 26.14
CA LYS A 18 -64.71 14.94 26.20
C LYS A 18 -65.19 15.28 27.61
N ASP A 19 -64.69 14.57 28.62
CA ASP A 19 -65.09 14.78 30.01
C ASP A 19 -64.64 16.15 30.54
N ILE A 20 -63.44 16.61 30.17
CA ILE A 20 -62.97 17.97 30.51
C ILE A 20 -63.85 19.05 29.85
N GLY A 21 -64.27 18.83 28.61
CA GLY A 21 -65.16 19.75 27.88
C GLY A 21 -66.55 19.87 28.51
N ASP A 22 -67.12 18.75 28.95
CA ASP A 22 -68.42 18.71 29.62
C ASP A 22 -68.36 19.36 31.02
N GLU A 23 -67.27 19.15 31.77
CA GLU A 23 -67.03 19.74 33.09
C GLU A 23 -66.77 21.27 33.04
N LEU A 24 -66.04 21.75 32.03
CA LEU A 24 -65.82 23.20 31.84
C LEU A 24 -67.11 23.95 31.46
N ASN A 25 -68.01 23.31 30.69
CA ASN A 25 -69.31 23.88 30.35
C ASN A 25 -70.23 24.04 31.58
N LEU A 26 -70.15 23.10 32.54
CA LEU A 26 -70.89 23.14 33.81
C LEU A 26 -70.43 24.29 34.75
N MET A 27 -69.19 24.77 34.64
CA MET A 27 -68.66 25.90 35.44
C MET A 27 -69.29 27.26 35.11
N SER A 28 -70.03 27.38 34.00
CA SER A 28 -70.61 28.63 33.52
C SER A 28 -71.97 29.02 34.15
N THR A 29 -72.65 28.10 34.85
CA THR A 29 -74.10 28.26 35.13
C THR A 29 -74.52 28.58 36.58
N SER A 30 -73.65 28.58 37.60
CA SER A 30 -74.01 29.09 38.95
C SER A 30 -72.83 29.39 39.88
N PRO A 31 -72.82 30.48 40.70
CA PRO A 31 -71.65 30.91 41.48
C PRO A 31 -71.34 30.12 42.77
N HIS A 32 -72.33 29.54 43.46
CA HIS A 32 -72.13 28.97 44.81
C HIS A 32 -71.84 27.46 44.83
N ARG A 33 -72.03 26.74 43.73
CA ARG A 33 -71.55 25.34 43.55
C ARG A 33 -70.10 25.25 43.06
N ARG A 34 -69.45 26.40 42.78
CA ARG A 34 -68.13 26.48 42.13
C ARG A 34 -66.98 25.93 42.96
N ILE A 35 -66.97 26.15 44.29
CA ILE A 35 -65.81 25.78 45.12
C ILE A 35 -65.72 24.26 45.30
N HIS A 36 -66.82 23.62 45.69
CA HIS A 36 -66.85 22.17 45.89
C HIS A 36 -66.69 21.42 44.56
N HIS A 37 -67.24 21.93 43.46
CA HIS A 37 -67.06 21.32 42.15
C HIS A 37 -65.61 21.50 41.63
N ALA A 38 -65.01 22.68 41.83
CA ALA A 38 -63.60 22.90 41.51
C ALA A 38 -62.67 22.02 42.35
N GLN A 39 -62.99 21.78 43.63
CA GLN A 39 -62.23 20.85 44.49
C GLN A 39 -62.30 19.41 43.95
N ASN A 40 -63.48 18.92 43.58
CA ASN A 40 -63.64 17.59 42.98
C ASN A 40 -62.88 17.47 41.64
N ILE A 41 -62.85 18.53 40.83
CA ILE A 41 -62.09 18.57 39.58
C ILE A 41 -60.59 18.50 39.87
N VAL A 42 -60.10 19.24 40.87
CA VAL A 42 -58.69 19.20 41.27
C VAL A 42 -58.29 17.81 41.76
N GLU A 43 -59.12 17.16 42.58
CA GLU A 43 -58.88 15.79 43.06
C GLU A 43 -58.89 14.77 41.91
N SER A 44 -59.84 14.88 40.97
CA SER A 44 -59.92 14.05 39.77
C SER A 44 -58.69 14.21 38.87
N LEU A 45 -58.26 15.46 38.62
CA LEU A 45 -57.06 15.75 37.85
C LEU A 45 -55.79 15.27 38.56
N ALA A 46 -55.70 15.38 39.88
CA ALA A 46 -54.56 14.90 40.66
C ALA A 46 -54.41 13.37 40.55
N ALA A 47 -55.50 12.62 40.74
CA ALA A 47 -55.49 11.16 40.59
C ALA A 47 -55.09 10.72 39.16
N ARG A 48 -55.47 11.50 38.15
CA ARG A 48 -55.12 11.23 36.75
C ARG A 48 -53.66 11.55 36.45
N VAL A 49 -53.09 12.60 37.03
CA VAL A 49 -51.65 12.89 36.92
C VAL A 49 -50.82 11.75 37.52
N GLU A 50 -51.26 11.17 38.64
CA GLU A 50 -50.62 10.00 39.25
C GLU A 50 -50.72 8.74 38.35
N ALA A 51 -51.88 8.51 37.74
CA ALA A 51 -52.06 7.44 36.75
C ALA A 51 -51.17 7.62 35.50
N PHE A 52 -50.96 8.86 35.04
CA PHE A 52 -50.02 9.14 33.96
C PHE A 52 -48.56 8.92 34.39
N GLY A 53 -48.21 9.25 35.63
CA GLY A 53 -46.89 8.98 36.18
C GLY A 53 -46.55 7.48 36.15
N THR A 54 -47.44 6.66 36.67
CA THR A 54 -47.29 5.18 36.66
C THR A 54 -47.26 4.60 35.24
N PHE A 55 -48.06 5.12 34.30
CA PHE A 55 -47.98 4.71 32.91
C PHE A 55 -46.63 5.07 32.26
N MET A 56 -46.12 6.28 32.52
CA MET A 56 -44.82 6.72 32.01
C MET A 56 -43.68 5.86 32.54
N GLU A 57 -43.71 5.47 33.81
CA GLU A 57 -42.74 4.54 34.41
C GLU A 57 -42.76 3.18 33.69
N ASN A 58 -43.94 2.60 33.48
CA ASN A 58 -44.09 1.32 32.78
C ASN A 58 -43.56 1.38 31.32
N VAL A 59 -43.81 2.49 30.62
CA VAL A 59 -43.30 2.71 29.26
C VAL A 59 -41.78 2.84 29.27
N GLN A 60 -41.20 3.54 30.25
CA GLN A 60 -39.75 3.67 30.40
C GLN A 60 -39.07 2.33 30.68
N GLU A 61 -39.65 1.50 31.55
CA GLU A 61 -39.15 0.15 31.82
C GLU A 61 -39.20 -0.73 30.57
N THR A 62 -40.32 -0.70 29.84
CA THR A 62 -40.48 -1.47 28.59
C THR A 62 -39.48 -1.01 27.53
N HIS A 63 -39.26 0.30 27.41
CA HIS A 63 -38.27 0.86 26.49
C HIS A 63 -36.85 0.44 26.87
N ALA A 64 -36.50 0.51 28.16
CA ALA A 64 -35.19 0.07 28.65
C ALA A 64 -34.95 -1.43 28.38
N TRP A 65 -35.98 -2.26 28.57
CA TRP A 65 -35.92 -3.69 28.25
C TRP A 65 -35.72 -3.95 26.75
N LEU A 66 -36.47 -3.26 25.88
CA LEU A 66 -36.33 -3.38 24.42
C LEU A 66 -34.94 -2.96 23.95
N LEU A 67 -34.41 -1.87 24.50
CA LEU A 67 -33.09 -1.34 24.15
C LEU A 67 -31.97 -2.28 24.61
N HIS A 68 -32.15 -2.93 25.77
CA HIS A 68 -31.26 -4.00 26.21
C HIS A 68 -31.28 -5.20 25.27
N GLN A 69 -32.47 -5.66 24.84
CA GLN A 69 -32.61 -6.76 23.89
C GLN A 69 -32.03 -6.44 22.51
N GLN A 70 -32.19 -5.19 22.04
CA GLN A 70 -31.56 -4.74 20.80
C GLN A 70 -30.03 -4.81 20.89
N ASN A 71 -29.45 -4.26 21.96
CA ASN A 71 -28.00 -4.27 22.16
C ASN A 71 -27.45 -5.70 22.23
N GLU A 72 -28.15 -6.62 22.92
CA GLU A 72 -27.75 -8.03 23.01
C GLU A 72 -27.79 -8.72 21.63
N ALA A 73 -28.78 -8.40 20.79
CA ALA A 73 -28.87 -8.93 19.43
C ALA A 73 -27.77 -8.37 18.52
N GLU A 74 -27.44 -7.09 18.64
CA GLU A 74 -26.34 -6.44 17.89
C GLU A 74 -24.98 -7.00 18.29
N GLU A 75 -24.75 -7.25 19.59
CA GLU A 75 -23.54 -7.89 20.10
C GLU A 75 -23.38 -9.32 19.55
N ARG A 76 -24.45 -10.13 19.62
CA ARG A 76 -24.45 -11.49 19.05
C ARG A 76 -24.25 -11.51 17.53
N LEU A 77 -24.79 -10.52 16.81
CA LEU A 77 -24.59 -10.40 15.37
C LEU A 77 -23.11 -10.07 15.04
N SER A 78 -22.50 -9.15 15.79
CA SER A 78 -21.08 -8.81 15.70
C SER A 78 -20.19 -10.04 16.00
N ASP A 79 -20.54 -10.83 17.01
CA ASP A 79 -19.80 -12.06 17.36
C ASP A 79 -19.88 -13.13 16.26
N LEU A 80 -21.01 -13.23 15.55
CA LEU A 80 -21.17 -14.17 14.43
C LEU A 80 -20.42 -13.73 13.16
N ASP A 81 -20.24 -12.41 12.96
CA ASP A 81 -19.64 -11.86 11.75
C ASP A 81 -18.10 -11.98 11.70
N THR A 82 -17.45 -12.33 12.82
CA THR A 82 -15.98 -12.30 12.91
C THR A 82 -15.25 -13.61 12.58
N PRO A 83 -15.83 -14.83 12.74
CA PRO A 83 -15.15 -16.07 12.34
C PRO A 83 -15.79 -16.80 11.14
N ILE A 84 -17.12 -16.73 10.95
CA ILE A 84 -17.85 -17.69 10.09
C ILE A 84 -18.22 -17.09 8.72
N THR A 85 -18.50 -15.79 8.65
CA THR A 85 -19.08 -15.17 7.44
C THR A 85 -18.04 -14.63 6.47
N SER A 86 -16.82 -14.29 6.93
CA SER A 86 -15.79 -13.68 6.08
C SER A 86 -15.26 -14.65 5.00
N PRO A 87 -15.53 -14.41 3.70
CA PRO A 87 -15.06 -15.27 2.60
C PRO A 87 -13.54 -15.41 2.55
N VAL A 88 -12.82 -14.36 2.95
CA VAL A 88 -11.34 -14.31 2.99
C VAL A 88 -10.75 -15.31 3.99
N ARG A 89 -11.47 -15.65 5.06
CA ARG A 89 -11.02 -16.63 6.08
C ARG A 89 -11.27 -18.08 5.65
N ARG A 90 -12.19 -18.30 4.70
CA ARG A 90 -12.52 -19.64 4.15
C ARG A 90 -11.58 -20.09 3.04
N LEU A 91 -10.83 -19.18 2.42
CA LEU A 91 -9.85 -19.52 1.39
C LEU A 91 -8.79 -20.47 1.96
N SER A 92 -8.49 -21.57 1.24
CA SER A 92 -7.40 -22.48 1.61
C SER A 92 -6.04 -21.78 1.48
N ARG A 93 -4.97 -22.34 2.07
CA ARG A 93 -3.63 -21.71 1.97
C ARG A 93 -3.14 -21.68 0.52
N GLU A 94 -3.49 -22.71 -0.24
CA GLU A 94 -3.17 -22.88 -1.65
C GLU A 94 -3.83 -21.79 -2.49
N LEU A 95 -5.11 -21.50 -2.25
CA LEU A 95 -5.82 -20.44 -2.96
C LEU A 95 -5.29 -19.05 -2.61
N ILE A 96 -4.94 -18.82 -1.35
CA ILE A 96 -4.26 -17.57 -0.95
C ILE A 96 -2.95 -17.46 -1.72
N SER A 97 -2.11 -18.50 -1.74
CA SER A 97 -0.84 -18.48 -2.48
C SER A 97 -1.05 -18.18 -3.97
N GLN A 98 -2.06 -18.78 -4.62
CA GLN A 98 -2.35 -18.50 -6.03
C GLN A 98 -2.76 -17.04 -6.25
N ILE A 99 -3.61 -16.48 -5.38
CA ILE A 99 -3.98 -15.06 -5.43
C ILE A 99 -2.73 -14.18 -5.27
N LEU A 100 -1.85 -14.54 -4.34
CA LEU A 100 -0.61 -13.82 -4.11
C LEU A 100 0.36 -13.92 -5.30
N ASP A 101 0.49 -15.09 -5.92
CA ASP A 101 1.31 -15.27 -7.13
C ASP A 101 0.79 -14.40 -8.30
N HIS A 102 -0.54 -14.29 -8.45
CA HIS A 102 -1.13 -13.36 -9.43
C HIS A 102 -0.85 -11.89 -9.09
N PHE A 103 -0.84 -11.54 -7.80
CA PHE A 103 -0.45 -10.20 -7.34
C PHE A 103 1.02 -9.90 -7.62
N ALA A 104 1.92 -10.87 -7.50
CA ALA A 104 3.34 -10.72 -7.86
C ALA A 104 3.60 -10.71 -9.38
N GLY A 105 2.70 -11.32 -10.16
CA GLY A 105 2.86 -11.48 -11.61
C GLY A 105 2.43 -10.28 -12.45
N THR A 106 1.83 -9.24 -11.85
CA THR A 106 1.68 -7.95 -12.54
C THR A 106 3.08 -7.35 -12.71
N GLU A 107 3.44 -6.86 -13.89
CA GLU A 107 4.77 -6.31 -14.25
C GLU A 107 5.24 -5.09 -13.41
N ASP A 108 4.54 -4.82 -12.31
CA ASP A 108 4.84 -3.78 -11.35
C ASP A 108 5.84 -4.29 -10.30
N TYR A 109 7.02 -3.68 -10.29
CA TYR A 109 7.99 -3.85 -9.22
C TYR A 109 7.43 -3.34 -7.88
N ALA A 110 7.78 -4.02 -6.78
CA ALA A 110 7.51 -3.50 -5.44
C ALA A 110 8.34 -2.22 -5.22
N LEU A 111 7.70 -1.06 -5.26
CA LEU A 111 8.36 0.24 -5.13
C LEU A 111 8.73 0.52 -3.67
N LEU A 112 10.02 0.53 -3.38
CA LEU A 112 10.59 1.08 -2.16
C LEU A 112 10.95 2.55 -2.39
N SER A 113 10.09 3.42 -1.85
CA SER A 113 10.33 4.86 -1.76
C SER A 113 9.85 5.36 -0.41
N THR A 114 10.63 6.20 0.26
CA THR A 114 10.22 6.80 1.55
C THR A 114 9.18 7.92 1.38
N ARG A 115 8.88 8.31 0.14
CA ARG A 115 7.94 9.42 -0.16
C ARG A 115 6.76 9.00 -1.01
N GLU A 116 6.87 7.91 -1.76
CA GLU A 116 5.82 7.39 -2.62
C GLU A 116 5.27 6.11 -1.97
N HIS A 117 4.13 6.22 -1.28
CA HIS A 117 3.39 5.05 -0.82
C HIS A 117 2.67 4.42 -2.01
N LYS A 118 3.30 3.43 -2.65
CA LYS A 118 2.59 2.56 -3.59
C LYS A 118 1.93 1.43 -2.78
N PRO A 119 0.63 1.18 -2.93
CA PRO A 119 -0.07 0.10 -2.23
C PRO A 119 0.38 -1.31 -2.70
N ASP A 120 1.16 -1.39 -3.78
CA ASP A 120 1.51 -2.65 -4.46
C ASP A 120 2.75 -3.35 -3.86
N THR A 121 2.94 -3.28 -2.54
CA THR A 121 4.03 -4.00 -1.88
C THR A 121 3.49 -5.24 -1.17
N PRO A 122 4.25 -6.36 -1.12
CA PRO A 122 3.85 -7.56 -0.37
C PRO A 122 3.51 -7.31 1.11
N LEU A 123 3.99 -6.19 1.67
CA LEU A 123 3.70 -5.76 3.04
C LEU A 123 2.20 -5.53 3.29
N ILE A 124 1.44 -5.07 2.29
CA ILE A 124 -0.01 -4.83 2.44
C ILE A 124 -0.78 -6.14 2.67
N LEU A 125 -0.31 -7.23 2.06
CA LEU A 125 -0.89 -8.57 2.21
C LEU A 125 -0.74 -9.05 3.66
N GLY A 126 0.35 -8.66 4.31
CA GLY A 126 0.58 -8.89 5.72
C GLY A 126 -0.35 -8.13 6.66
N GLN A 127 -1.09 -7.12 6.19
CA GLN A 127 -2.02 -6.34 7.00
C GLN A 127 -3.46 -6.89 7.00
N ILE A 128 -3.79 -7.80 6.08
CA ILE A 128 -5.16 -8.34 5.93
C ILE A 128 -5.56 -9.21 7.14
N CYS A 129 -4.82 -10.28 7.39
CA CYS A 129 -4.99 -11.14 8.56
C CYS A 129 -3.73 -11.98 8.83
N SER A 130 -3.66 -12.64 9.99
CA SER A 130 -2.51 -13.49 10.36
C SER A 130 -2.22 -14.59 9.35
N ARG A 131 -3.27 -15.22 8.77
CA ARG A 131 -3.13 -16.27 7.77
C ARG A 131 -2.53 -15.76 6.46
N TRP A 132 -2.99 -14.61 5.96
CA TRP A 132 -2.44 -14.00 4.75
C TRP A 132 -0.99 -13.55 4.96
N ARG A 133 -0.69 -13.01 6.14
CA ARG A 133 0.68 -12.69 6.54
C ARG A 133 1.56 -13.94 6.49
N GLU A 134 1.13 -15.05 7.10
CA GLU A 134 1.90 -16.29 7.10
C GLU A 134 2.18 -16.81 5.68
N VAL A 135 1.17 -16.81 4.80
CA VAL A 135 1.34 -17.21 3.40
C VAL A 135 2.27 -16.23 2.67
N ALA A 136 2.03 -14.92 2.78
CA ALA A 136 2.87 -13.92 2.12
C ALA A 136 4.35 -14.00 2.55
N LEU A 137 4.62 -14.24 3.84
CA LEU A 137 5.97 -14.39 4.35
C LEU A 137 6.63 -15.71 3.93
N SER A 138 5.86 -16.72 3.55
CA SER A 138 6.35 -18.04 3.11
C SER A 138 6.34 -18.25 1.59
N THR A 139 5.97 -17.23 0.81
CA THR A 139 5.98 -17.25 -0.66
C THR A 139 7.12 -16.37 -1.21
N PRO A 140 8.30 -16.94 -1.53
CA PRO A 140 9.48 -16.15 -1.89
C PRO A 140 9.31 -15.31 -3.18
N ARG A 141 8.51 -15.78 -4.13
CA ARG A 141 8.22 -15.08 -5.39
C ARG A 141 7.60 -13.71 -5.19
N LEU A 142 6.84 -13.50 -4.12
CA LEU A 142 6.30 -12.18 -3.78
C LEU A 142 7.39 -11.13 -3.52
N TRP A 143 8.54 -11.57 -3.04
CA TRP A 143 9.65 -10.72 -2.62
C TRP A 143 10.73 -10.62 -3.68
N SER A 144 10.54 -11.24 -4.85
CA SER A 144 11.59 -11.36 -5.87
C SER A 144 11.60 -10.20 -6.88
N SER A 145 10.57 -9.35 -6.87
CA SER A 145 10.51 -8.12 -7.66
C SER A 145 10.68 -6.89 -6.77
N LEU A 146 11.68 -6.06 -7.06
CA LEU A 146 12.04 -4.92 -6.22
C LEU A 146 12.43 -3.69 -7.06
N HIS A 147 11.79 -2.55 -6.80
CA HIS A 147 12.20 -1.26 -7.34
C HIS A 147 12.63 -0.32 -6.22
N VAL A 148 13.91 0.00 -6.14
CA VAL A 148 14.43 1.01 -5.22
C VAL A 148 14.52 2.36 -5.92
N LYS A 149 13.76 3.35 -5.44
CA LYS A 149 13.77 4.72 -5.98
C LYS A 149 14.24 5.70 -4.91
N PHE A 150 15.30 6.43 -5.21
CA PHE A 150 15.86 7.41 -4.29
C PHE A 150 15.18 8.77 -4.45
N PRO A 151 14.48 9.29 -3.43
CA PRO A 151 13.96 10.65 -3.50
C PRO A 151 15.09 11.69 -3.49
N HIS A 152 14.80 12.84 -4.09
CA HIS A 152 15.79 13.91 -4.30
C HIS A 152 16.34 14.56 -3.02
N ASN A 153 15.70 14.32 -1.86
CA ASN A 153 16.04 14.92 -0.56
C ASN A 153 15.93 13.86 0.57
N ILE A 154 16.81 12.87 0.57
CA ILE A 154 16.84 11.79 1.57
C ILE A 154 17.42 12.30 2.89
N GLN A 155 16.73 12.02 3.99
CA GLN A 155 17.32 12.16 5.33
C GLN A 155 18.07 10.88 5.71
N VAL A 156 19.00 10.95 6.67
CA VAL A 156 19.77 9.78 7.13
C VAL A 156 18.87 8.63 7.60
N THR A 157 17.74 8.95 8.23
CA THR A 157 16.74 7.96 8.67
C THR A 157 16.04 7.24 7.50
N ASP A 158 15.87 7.93 6.37
CA ASP A 158 15.32 7.33 5.15
C ASP A 158 16.30 6.33 4.53
N GLU A 159 17.61 6.62 4.60
CA GLU A 159 18.69 5.76 4.11
C GLU A 159 18.71 4.41 4.85
N GLU A 160 18.76 4.44 6.19
CA GLU A 160 18.78 3.22 7.02
C GLU A 160 17.53 2.36 6.79
N SER A 161 16.37 3.00 6.62
CA SER A 161 15.12 2.32 6.32
C SER A 161 15.15 1.61 4.96
N ILE A 162 15.66 2.26 3.91
CA ILE A 162 15.80 1.64 2.59
C ILE A 162 16.77 0.46 2.63
N VAL A 163 17.92 0.61 3.30
CA VAL A 163 18.89 -0.48 3.47
C VAL A 163 18.24 -1.68 4.18
N GLY A 164 17.54 -1.45 5.28
CA GLY A 164 16.83 -2.49 6.02
C GLY A 164 15.78 -3.21 5.16
N LEU A 165 15.02 -2.47 4.35
CA LEU A 165 14.03 -3.06 3.44
C LEU A 165 14.68 -3.86 2.31
N VAL A 166 15.80 -3.41 1.76
CA VAL A 166 16.55 -4.18 0.76
C VAL A 166 17.02 -5.50 1.34
N HIS A 167 17.59 -5.50 2.55
CA HIS A 167 17.97 -6.74 3.24
C HIS A 167 16.77 -7.66 3.46
N LEU A 168 15.64 -7.12 3.92
CA LEU A 168 14.41 -7.90 4.09
C LEU A 168 13.97 -8.55 2.77
N TRP A 169 13.97 -7.82 1.65
CA TRP A 169 13.60 -8.38 0.34
C TRP A 169 14.58 -9.49 -0.09
N MET A 170 15.89 -9.29 0.10
CA MET A 170 16.89 -10.31 -0.24
C MET A 170 16.75 -11.58 0.60
N GLU A 171 16.41 -11.44 1.89
CA GLU A 171 16.14 -12.57 2.79
C GLU A 171 14.87 -13.32 2.40
N ARG A 172 13.75 -12.60 2.19
CA ARG A 172 12.44 -13.22 1.94
C ARG A 172 12.29 -13.80 0.55
N SER A 173 13.04 -13.28 -0.42
CA SER A 173 13.05 -13.83 -1.78
C SER A 173 13.73 -15.20 -1.89
N GLY A 174 14.43 -15.68 -0.85
CA GLY A 174 14.96 -17.05 -0.80
C GLY A 174 15.84 -17.36 -2.02
N ASP A 175 15.54 -18.42 -2.77
CA ASP A 175 16.24 -18.76 -4.02
C ASP A 175 15.51 -18.29 -5.28
N ALA A 176 14.47 -17.46 -5.15
CA ALA A 176 13.69 -17.01 -6.29
C ALA A 176 14.53 -16.11 -7.22
N PRO A 177 14.31 -16.22 -8.55
CA PRO A 177 14.90 -15.30 -9.52
C PRO A 177 14.48 -13.85 -9.25
N LEU A 178 15.45 -12.94 -9.31
CA LEU A 178 15.28 -11.54 -8.92
C LEU A 178 15.04 -10.63 -10.14
N MET A 179 13.99 -9.81 -10.05
CA MET A 179 13.74 -8.69 -10.95
C MET A 179 14.00 -7.39 -10.19
N LEU A 180 15.07 -6.68 -10.56
CA LEU A 180 15.55 -5.52 -9.84
C LEU A 180 15.48 -4.26 -10.70
N ARG A 181 14.92 -3.19 -10.14
CA ARG A 181 14.96 -1.85 -10.71
C ARG A 181 15.56 -0.87 -9.70
N LEU A 182 16.53 -0.07 -10.13
CA LEU A 182 17.17 0.95 -9.31
C LEU A 182 17.08 2.30 -10.00
N THR A 183 16.51 3.31 -9.35
CA THR A 183 16.38 4.66 -9.91
C THR A 183 17.03 5.70 -9.00
N ILE A 184 18.09 6.35 -9.49
CA ILE A 184 18.88 7.33 -8.73
C ILE A 184 19.18 8.57 -9.60
N TYR A 185 18.35 9.60 -9.44
CA TYR A 185 18.48 10.86 -10.18
C TYR A 185 18.70 12.08 -9.29
N SER A 186 19.67 12.88 -9.69
CA SER A 186 19.82 14.27 -9.23
C SER A 186 18.91 15.16 -10.07
N PRO A 187 18.11 16.06 -9.47
CA PRO A 187 17.51 17.15 -10.22
C PRO A 187 18.61 18.04 -10.81
N ALA A 188 18.38 18.54 -12.02
CA ALA A 188 19.31 19.43 -12.72
C ALA A 188 19.78 20.57 -11.80
N GLY A 189 21.10 20.63 -11.58
CA GLY A 189 21.75 21.71 -10.83
C GLY A 189 21.75 21.60 -9.30
N ARG A 190 21.26 20.51 -8.68
CA ARG A 190 21.47 20.25 -7.25
C ARG A 190 22.25 18.96 -7.07
N PRO A 191 23.31 18.91 -6.24
CA PRO A 191 23.93 17.64 -5.89
C PRO A 191 22.90 16.76 -5.17
N LEU A 192 22.91 15.45 -5.48
CA LEU A 192 22.23 14.47 -4.66
C LEU A 192 22.67 14.71 -3.21
N GLY A 193 21.73 14.95 -2.29
CA GLY A 193 22.04 14.97 -0.84
C GLY A 193 22.53 13.61 -0.33
N LEU A 194 22.70 12.63 -1.21
CA LEU A 194 23.21 11.29 -0.94
C LEU A 194 24.73 11.29 -0.85
N ARG A 195 25.23 10.69 0.21
CA ARG A 195 26.64 10.31 0.29
C ARG A 195 26.89 9.18 -0.71
N SER A 196 28.09 9.14 -1.29
CA SER A 196 28.47 8.03 -2.19
C SER A 196 28.40 6.67 -1.48
N ASP A 197 28.66 6.65 -0.17
CA ASP A 197 28.58 5.46 0.67
C ASP A 197 27.17 4.88 0.77
N SER A 198 26.14 5.74 0.71
CA SER A 198 24.72 5.35 0.82
C SER A 198 24.25 4.54 -0.38
N ILE A 199 24.63 4.98 -1.59
CA ILE A 199 24.32 4.27 -2.84
C ILE A 199 24.96 2.87 -2.79
N ARG A 200 26.18 2.78 -2.26
CA ARG A 200 26.92 1.53 -2.12
C ARG A 200 26.32 0.60 -1.08
N ALA A 201 25.94 1.12 0.09
CA ALA A 201 25.34 0.33 1.17
C ALA A 201 24.06 -0.39 0.71
N ILE A 202 23.30 0.24 -0.18
CA ILE A 202 22.07 -0.31 -0.76
C ILE A 202 22.36 -1.29 -1.90
N PHE A 203 23.38 -1.02 -2.72
CA PHE A 203 23.69 -1.86 -3.86
C PHE A 203 24.47 -3.13 -3.49
N ALA A 204 25.30 -3.08 -2.44
CA ALA A 204 26.13 -4.21 -2.03
C ALA A 204 25.33 -5.50 -1.73
N PRO A 205 24.19 -5.46 -1.01
CA PRO A 205 23.33 -6.63 -0.84
C PRO A 205 22.81 -7.18 -2.17
N LEU A 206 22.40 -6.30 -3.10
CA LEU A 206 21.89 -6.74 -4.41
C LEU A 206 22.94 -7.52 -5.20
N LEU A 207 24.20 -7.04 -5.17
CA LEU A 207 25.32 -7.69 -5.85
C LEU A 207 25.67 -9.07 -5.28
N GLN A 208 25.56 -9.24 -3.97
CA GLN A 208 25.80 -10.53 -3.32
C GLN A 208 24.83 -11.61 -3.84
N HIS A 209 23.64 -11.19 -4.30
CA HIS A 209 22.63 -12.08 -4.88
C HIS A 209 22.61 -12.05 -6.42
N SER A 210 23.69 -11.61 -7.07
CA SER A 210 23.80 -11.54 -8.55
C SER A 210 23.53 -12.87 -9.25
N HIS A 211 23.85 -13.99 -8.60
CA HIS A 211 23.60 -15.34 -9.12
C HIS A 211 22.12 -15.66 -9.37
N ARG A 212 21.22 -14.88 -8.76
CA ARG A 212 19.77 -15.05 -8.90
C ARG A 212 19.11 -14.01 -9.81
N TRP A 213 19.86 -13.02 -10.31
CA TRP A 213 19.27 -11.97 -11.14
C TRP A 213 18.68 -12.55 -12.42
N GLU A 214 17.43 -12.25 -12.70
CA GLU A 214 16.73 -12.55 -13.95
C GLU A 214 16.59 -11.30 -14.82
N SER A 215 16.27 -10.16 -14.20
CA SER A 215 16.18 -8.87 -14.88
C SER A 215 16.80 -7.78 -14.02
N LEU A 216 17.62 -6.93 -14.62
CA LEU A 216 18.28 -5.80 -13.95
C LEU A 216 18.07 -4.52 -14.77
N HIS A 217 17.38 -3.55 -14.18
CA HIS A 217 17.16 -2.23 -14.74
C HIS A 217 17.78 -1.15 -13.85
N LEU A 218 18.76 -0.43 -14.38
CA LEU A 218 19.49 0.64 -13.69
C LEU A 218 19.21 1.97 -14.37
N ASP A 219 18.58 2.89 -13.65
CA ASP A 219 18.20 4.21 -14.14
C ASP A 219 18.91 5.29 -13.32
N LEU A 220 20.14 5.65 -13.73
CA LEU A 220 21.11 6.34 -12.88
C LEU A 220 21.64 7.64 -13.51
N SER A 221 21.83 8.69 -12.70
CA SER A 221 22.67 9.83 -13.11
C SER A 221 24.15 9.43 -13.23
N PHE A 222 24.94 10.18 -14.02
CA PHE A 222 26.39 9.92 -14.15
C PHE A 222 27.10 9.95 -12.79
N GLY A 223 26.70 10.87 -11.91
CA GLY A 223 27.22 10.97 -10.54
C GLY A 223 26.95 9.72 -9.71
N ALA A 224 25.73 9.18 -9.77
CA ALA A 224 25.36 7.96 -9.06
C ALA A 224 26.12 6.73 -9.59
N LEU A 225 26.23 6.62 -10.92
CA LEU A 225 27.04 5.57 -11.55
C LEU A 225 28.51 5.67 -11.13
N LYS A 226 29.09 6.87 -11.12
CA LYS A 226 30.47 7.09 -10.66
C LYS A 226 30.67 6.73 -9.18
N SER A 227 29.70 7.04 -8.32
CA SER A 227 29.75 6.67 -6.90
C SER A 227 29.72 5.15 -6.70
N LEU A 228 28.97 4.42 -7.54
CA LEU A 228 28.99 2.96 -7.59
C LEU A 228 30.38 2.38 -7.90
N MET A 229 31.20 3.11 -8.68
CA MET A 229 32.48 2.67 -9.24
C MET A 229 33.73 3.08 -8.41
N ARG A 230 33.58 3.85 -7.33
CA ARG A 230 34.67 4.69 -6.77
C ARG A 230 35.69 3.97 -5.89
N GLU A 231 35.38 2.80 -5.34
CA GLU A 231 36.34 1.96 -4.61
C GLU A 231 36.43 0.61 -5.31
N LYS A 232 37.61 -0.04 -5.23
CA LYS A 232 38.02 -1.30 -5.91
C LYS A 232 36.85 -2.07 -6.55
N PRO A 233 36.98 -2.49 -7.83
CA PRO A 233 35.87 -3.08 -8.55
C PRO A 233 35.23 -4.16 -7.70
N PHE A 234 33.92 -4.35 -7.86
CA PHE A 234 33.24 -5.58 -7.49
C PHE A 234 33.82 -6.73 -8.34
N ALA A 235 35.14 -6.98 -8.19
CA ALA A 235 36.07 -7.56 -9.16
C ALA A 235 36.00 -9.08 -9.18
N SER A 236 35.21 -9.66 -8.28
CA SER A 236 34.67 -10.99 -8.49
C SER A 236 33.60 -10.86 -9.57
N SER A 237 33.91 -11.32 -10.79
CA SER A 237 32.95 -11.63 -11.87
C SER A 237 31.53 -11.73 -11.34
N LEU A 238 30.66 -10.79 -11.73
CA LEU A 238 29.23 -10.88 -11.42
C LEU A 238 28.73 -12.21 -11.99
N GLN A 239 28.50 -13.19 -11.13
CA GLN A 239 27.93 -14.45 -11.57
C GLN A 239 26.46 -14.19 -11.80
N ALA A 240 26.05 -14.08 -13.05
CA ALA A 240 24.67 -13.79 -13.42
C ALA A 240 24.11 -14.89 -14.35
N PRO A 241 24.04 -16.15 -13.89
CA PRO A 241 23.67 -17.29 -14.72
C PRO A 241 22.20 -17.28 -15.15
N LEU A 242 21.34 -16.57 -14.41
CA LEU A 242 19.90 -16.46 -14.67
C LEU A 242 19.51 -15.19 -15.44
N LEU A 243 20.45 -14.25 -15.65
CA LEU A 243 20.15 -12.92 -16.16
C LEU A 243 19.71 -13.03 -17.63
N GLN A 244 18.50 -12.56 -17.92
CA GLN A 244 17.88 -12.56 -19.25
C GLN A 244 17.79 -11.17 -19.85
N SER A 245 17.59 -10.14 -19.02
CA SER A 245 17.44 -8.75 -19.45
C SER A 245 18.31 -7.81 -18.62
N PHE A 246 19.10 -6.98 -19.30
CA PHE A 246 19.86 -5.90 -18.69
C PHE A 246 19.51 -4.57 -19.35
N GLU A 247 19.18 -3.58 -18.52
CA GLU A 247 18.91 -2.23 -18.97
C GLU A 247 19.71 -1.23 -18.12
N LEU A 248 20.47 -0.36 -18.79
CA LEU A 248 21.19 0.74 -18.16
C LEU A 248 20.81 2.04 -18.87
N THR A 249 20.03 2.84 -18.18
CA THR A 249 19.56 4.16 -18.58
C THR A 249 20.15 5.23 -17.67
N GLY A 250 20.12 6.48 -18.14
CA GLY A 250 20.65 7.61 -17.40
C GLY A 250 20.87 8.83 -18.27
N GLY A 251 21.52 9.88 -17.75
CA GLY A 251 21.97 11.00 -18.59
C GLY A 251 20.88 11.94 -19.11
N ARG A 252 19.70 11.99 -18.46
CA ARG A 252 18.62 12.93 -18.82
C ARG A 252 18.91 14.40 -18.45
N ASP A 253 20.00 14.67 -17.72
CA ASP A 253 20.44 16.03 -17.38
C ASP A 253 21.46 16.56 -18.40
N SER A 254 21.35 17.84 -18.76
CA SER A 254 22.26 18.51 -19.71
C SER A 254 23.72 18.49 -19.24
N GLN A 255 23.95 18.41 -17.92
CA GLN A 255 25.30 18.26 -17.37
C GLN A 255 25.89 16.86 -17.56
N ASP A 256 25.08 15.81 -17.60
CA ASP A 256 25.57 14.46 -17.78
C ASP A 256 26.08 14.27 -19.22
N ALA A 257 25.41 14.86 -20.22
CA ALA A 257 25.88 14.89 -21.60
C ALA A 257 27.26 15.58 -21.76
N LEU A 258 27.48 16.70 -21.06
CA LEU A 258 28.79 17.39 -21.05
C LEU A 258 29.90 16.55 -20.38
N ARG A 259 29.55 15.76 -19.37
CA ARG A 259 30.49 14.86 -18.67
C ARG A 259 30.85 13.61 -19.48
N LEU A 260 29.93 13.16 -20.35
CA LEU A 260 30.18 12.08 -21.30
C LEU A 260 31.20 12.50 -22.38
N GLY A 261 31.06 13.71 -22.94
CA GLY A 261 31.98 14.23 -23.97
C GLY A 261 33.41 14.51 -23.47
N THR A 262 33.63 14.64 -22.15
CA THR A 262 34.97 14.64 -21.56
C THR A 262 35.44 13.21 -21.34
N ARG A 263 35.90 12.56 -22.42
CA ARG A 263 36.37 11.16 -22.51
C ARG A 263 36.74 10.51 -21.18
N PRO A 264 35.90 9.62 -20.65
CA PRO A 264 36.31 8.75 -19.59
C PRO A 264 36.66 7.37 -20.14
N SER A 265 37.92 6.97 -19.93
CA SER A 265 38.39 5.59 -19.94
C SER A 265 37.80 4.77 -18.75
N TYR A 266 36.50 4.88 -18.50
CA TYR A 266 35.79 4.08 -17.50
C TYR A 266 35.15 2.89 -18.21
N HIS A 267 35.79 1.72 -18.16
CA HIS A 267 35.09 0.46 -18.42
C HIS A 267 34.07 0.28 -17.29
N LEU A 268 32.79 0.20 -17.63
CA LEU A 268 31.78 -0.11 -16.62
C LEU A 268 32.07 -1.49 -16.00
N PRO A 269 31.85 -1.66 -14.68
CA PRO A 269 32.16 -2.91 -13.96
C PRO A 269 31.16 -4.04 -14.25
N PHE A 270 30.18 -3.80 -15.12
CA PHE A 270 29.19 -4.76 -15.55
C PHE A 270 29.79 -5.64 -16.65
N ASP A 271 30.62 -6.60 -16.25
CA ASP A 271 31.05 -7.69 -17.12
C ASP A 271 30.00 -8.81 -17.01
N PHE A 272 29.16 -8.91 -18.04
CA PHE A 272 28.17 -9.98 -18.20
C PHE A 272 28.55 -10.93 -19.34
N SER A 273 29.80 -10.92 -19.81
CA SER A 273 30.29 -11.84 -20.85
C SER A 273 30.00 -13.31 -20.53
N SER A 274 29.95 -13.65 -19.24
CA SER A 274 29.69 -14.99 -18.72
C SER A 274 28.22 -15.26 -18.38
N ALA A 275 27.27 -14.39 -18.78
CA ALA A 275 25.83 -14.57 -18.54
C ALA A 275 25.19 -15.37 -19.70
N PRO A 276 24.97 -16.70 -19.54
CA PRO A 276 24.58 -17.59 -20.64
C PRO A 276 23.12 -17.43 -21.07
N ARG A 277 22.30 -16.71 -20.30
CA ARG A 277 20.88 -16.50 -20.57
C ARG A 277 20.55 -15.09 -21.02
N LEU A 278 21.54 -14.20 -21.08
CA LEU A 278 21.30 -12.81 -21.42
C LEU A 278 20.86 -12.72 -22.88
N GLN A 279 19.65 -12.22 -23.11
CA GLN A 279 19.02 -12.11 -24.44
C GLN A 279 18.64 -10.67 -24.79
N LYS A 280 18.40 -9.83 -23.78
CA LYS A 280 17.96 -8.44 -23.96
C LYS A 280 18.94 -7.47 -23.33
N ILE A 281 19.41 -6.51 -24.13
CA ILE A 281 20.28 -5.43 -23.69
C ILE A 281 19.69 -4.09 -24.14
N SER A 282 19.60 -3.16 -23.19
CA SER A 282 19.08 -1.83 -23.40
C SER A 282 20.04 -0.80 -22.80
N LEU A 283 20.78 -0.07 -23.64
CA LEU A 283 21.75 0.93 -23.20
C LEU A 283 21.35 2.31 -23.71
N PHE A 284 21.10 3.23 -22.77
CA PHE A 284 20.67 4.60 -23.07
C PHE A 284 21.64 5.63 -22.47
N HIS A 285 22.05 6.60 -23.28
CA HIS A 285 22.94 7.71 -22.91
C HIS A 285 24.20 7.24 -22.17
N VAL A 286 24.27 7.41 -20.85
CA VAL A 286 25.38 6.94 -20.01
C VAL A 286 25.62 5.44 -20.10
N GLY A 287 24.59 4.66 -20.42
CA GLY A 287 24.72 3.21 -20.61
C GLY A 287 25.64 2.83 -21.76
N LEU A 288 25.81 3.69 -22.76
CA LEU A 288 26.70 3.45 -23.89
C LEU A 288 28.18 3.40 -23.48
N CYS A 289 28.57 4.02 -22.35
CA CYS A 289 29.93 3.87 -21.82
C CYS A 289 30.29 2.42 -21.43
N GLY A 290 29.29 1.55 -21.26
CA GLY A 290 29.47 0.13 -20.96
C GLY A 290 29.48 -0.78 -22.18
N ALA A 291 29.17 -0.27 -23.37
CA ALA A 291 29.08 -1.06 -24.59
C ALA A 291 30.49 -1.29 -25.17
N TYR A 292 31.26 -2.21 -24.58
CA TYR A 292 32.54 -2.66 -25.15
C TYR A 292 32.44 -4.14 -25.55
N GLU A 293 33.28 -4.58 -26.49
CA GLU A 293 33.21 -5.90 -27.13
C GLU A 293 33.19 -7.06 -26.12
N SER A 294 33.95 -6.95 -25.02
CA SER A 294 34.02 -7.99 -23.98
C SER A 294 33.02 -7.83 -22.84
N ALA A 295 32.17 -6.80 -22.83
CA ALA A 295 31.23 -6.58 -21.71
C ALA A 295 30.05 -7.56 -21.70
N PHE A 296 29.67 -8.06 -22.88
CA PHE A 296 28.45 -8.84 -23.06
C PHE A 296 28.66 -9.99 -24.06
N PRO A 297 27.84 -11.05 -23.97
CA PRO A 297 27.89 -12.15 -24.92
C PRO A 297 27.09 -11.76 -26.18
N TRP A 298 27.61 -10.81 -26.96
CA TRP A 298 26.90 -10.16 -28.09
C TRP A 298 26.28 -11.14 -29.09
N GLN A 299 26.91 -12.28 -29.32
CA GLN A 299 26.46 -13.31 -30.27
C GLN A 299 25.11 -13.98 -29.93
N GLN A 300 24.67 -13.95 -28.67
CA GLN A 300 23.41 -14.56 -28.23
C GLN A 300 22.30 -13.55 -27.91
N ILE A 301 22.55 -12.25 -28.13
CA ILE A 301 21.59 -11.18 -27.84
C ILE A 301 20.53 -11.14 -28.95
N ASN A 302 19.26 -11.25 -28.58
CA ASN A 302 18.11 -11.23 -29.49
C ASN A 302 17.46 -9.84 -29.58
N GLU A 303 17.50 -9.08 -28.49
CA GLU A 303 16.93 -7.74 -28.39
C GLU A 303 18.01 -6.76 -27.94
N LEU A 304 18.36 -5.83 -28.84
CA LEU A 304 19.36 -4.80 -28.56
C LEU A 304 18.78 -3.40 -28.82
N TYR A 305 18.82 -2.55 -27.80
CA TYR A 305 18.44 -1.15 -27.88
C TYR A 305 19.63 -0.28 -27.48
N LEU A 306 20.14 0.51 -28.43
CA LEU A 306 21.20 1.48 -28.21
C LEU A 306 20.67 2.87 -28.56
N VAL A 307 20.60 3.76 -27.57
CA VAL A 307 20.07 5.12 -27.76
C VAL A 307 20.99 6.12 -27.10
N GLY A 308 21.60 7.01 -27.88
CA GLY A 308 22.55 8.00 -27.38
C GLY A 308 22.28 9.40 -27.92
N LEU A 309 22.76 10.40 -27.19
CA LEU A 309 22.88 11.78 -27.67
C LEU A 309 24.31 12.10 -28.10
N ASP A 310 25.21 11.13 -28.00
CA ASP A 310 26.63 11.36 -28.21
C ASP A 310 26.96 11.43 -29.70
N HIS A 311 27.69 12.46 -30.11
CA HIS A 311 28.12 12.63 -31.50
C HIS A 311 29.39 11.82 -31.82
N GLU A 312 30.06 11.25 -30.79
CA GLU A 312 31.30 10.48 -30.93
C GLU A 312 31.10 8.97 -31.04
N VAL A 313 29.94 8.41 -30.65
CA VAL A 313 29.64 6.98 -30.87
C VAL A 313 28.89 6.88 -32.20
N SER A 314 29.63 6.65 -33.27
CA SER A 314 29.05 6.47 -34.59
C SER A 314 28.27 5.15 -34.67
N PHE A 315 27.40 5.03 -35.67
CA PHE A 315 26.79 3.75 -36.01
C PHE A 315 27.86 2.67 -36.27
N GLU A 316 29.02 3.06 -36.82
CA GLU A 316 30.14 2.13 -37.06
C GLU A 316 30.80 1.65 -35.76
N ASP A 317 30.89 2.50 -34.72
CA ASP A 317 31.39 2.08 -33.41
C ASP A 317 30.41 1.10 -32.73
N CYS A 318 29.11 1.35 -32.86
CA CYS A 318 28.07 0.41 -32.43
C CYS A 318 28.11 -0.91 -33.20
N MET A 319 28.40 -0.86 -34.50
CA MET A 319 28.54 -2.05 -35.36
C MET A 319 29.84 -2.82 -35.09
N ALA A 320 30.92 -2.15 -34.68
CA ALA A 320 32.18 -2.81 -34.34
C ALA A 320 32.08 -3.67 -33.08
N ILE A 321 31.04 -3.46 -32.27
CA ILE A 321 30.74 -4.22 -31.05
C ILE A 321 29.88 -5.48 -31.37
N LEU A 322 29.21 -5.53 -32.53
CA LEU A 322 28.32 -6.62 -32.97
C LEU A 322 29.02 -7.60 -33.91
#